data_AF-A0A811Q122-F1
#
_entry.id   AF-A0A811Q122-F1
#
_cell.length_a   1.000
_cell.length_b   1.000
_cell.length_c   1.000
_cell.angle_alpha   90.00
_cell.angle_beta   90.00
_cell.angle_gamma   90.00
#
_symmetry.space_group_name_H-M   'P 1'
#
loop_
_entity.id
_entity.type
_entity.pdbx_description
1 polymer ?
#
loop_
_entity_poly.entity_id
_entity_poly.type
_entity_poly.pdbx_seq_one_letter_code
_entity_poly.pdbx_strand_id
1 'polypeptide(L)'
;MKSATGSGPLSLVSQLKVGAFSYCLTSDAAKTNPLLFGSGDLTGAGVQSTPLLQTSTYYTVNLESISIGAATTAGTGSSGIIFDSGTTLTFLAEPAYTLAKAAVLSQTANLTMAPSRDGYEVCFQTSGAVFPSMVLHFDGGDIWICRRRTTSGRWTTPSAPGSCRSRRACPLSETSCK
;
A
#
# COMPACT_ATOMS: atom_id res chain seq x y z
N MET A 1 -17.81 -12.59 6.97
CA MET A 1 -16.64 -12.91 7.81
C MET A 1 -16.46 -11.81 8.83
N LYS A 2 -16.31 -12.13 10.12
CA LYS A 2 -16.01 -11.14 11.17
C LYS A 2 -14.50 -10.85 11.11
N SER A 3 -14.09 -9.61 10.84
CA SER A 3 -12.67 -9.22 10.92
C SER A 3 -12.23 -9.32 12.39
N ALA A 4 -11.22 -10.14 12.67
CA ALA A 4 -10.69 -10.33 14.02
C ALA A 4 -10.18 -9.00 14.61
N THR A 5 -9.64 -8.13 13.76
CA THR A 5 -9.07 -6.83 14.16
C THR A 5 -10.02 -5.66 13.95
N GLY A 6 -11.28 -5.81 13.52
CA GLY A 6 -12.16 -4.68 13.23
C GLY A 6 -12.46 -3.72 14.41
N SER A 7 -13.11 -2.60 14.14
CA SER A 7 -13.51 -1.61 15.16
C SER A 7 -14.86 -1.90 15.83
N GLY A 8 -15.55 -2.98 15.41
CA GLY A 8 -16.87 -3.34 15.93
C GLY A 8 -16.84 -4.04 17.31
N PRO A 9 -17.97 -4.08 18.03
CA PRO A 9 -18.03 -4.54 19.43
C PRO A 9 -17.66 -6.01 19.65
N LEU A 10 -17.70 -6.83 18.60
CA LEU A 10 -17.33 -8.25 18.64
C LEU A 10 -15.92 -8.52 18.10
N SER A 11 -15.12 -7.48 17.82
CA SER A 11 -13.73 -7.69 17.41
C SER A 11 -12.87 -8.16 18.58
N LEU A 12 -11.72 -8.76 18.27
CA LEU A 12 -10.74 -9.17 19.27
C LEU A 12 -10.19 -7.95 20.03
N VAL A 13 -10.01 -6.82 19.33
CA VAL A 13 -9.58 -5.54 19.93
C VAL A 13 -10.56 -5.10 21.02
N SER A 14 -11.87 -5.11 20.74
CA SER A 14 -12.90 -4.76 21.72
C SER A 14 -13.03 -5.78 22.84
N GLN A 15 -12.96 -7.08 22.54
CA GLN A 15 -13.07 -8.16 23.54
C GLN A 15 -11.90 -8.18 24.52
N LEU A 16 -10.69 -7.87 24.06
CA LEU A 16 -9.50 -7.71 24.90
C LEU A 16 -9.48 -6.38 25.67
N LYS A 17 -10.45 -5.48 25.43
CA LYS A 17 -10.55 -4.14 26.01
C LYS A 17 -9.27 -3.32 25.82
N VAL A 18 -8.63 -3.47 24.66
CA VAL A 18 -7.46 -2.69 24.27
C VAL A 18 -7.88 -1.59 23.30
N GLY A 19 -7.30 -0.39 23.44
CA GLY A 19 -7.61 0.75 22.55
C GLY A 19 -6.81 0.78 21.25
N ALA A 20 -5.78 -0.06 21.13
CA ALA A 20 -4.86 -0.05 20.00
C ALA A 20 -4.31 -1.46 19.72
N PHE A 21 -3.84 -1.65 18.50
CA PHE A 21 -3.07 -2.80 18.07
C PHE A 21 -2.12 -2.37 16.96
N SER A 22 -1.09 -3.16 16.70
CA SER A 22 -0.13 -2.93 15.62
C SER A 22 0.28 -4.23 14.96
N TYR A 23 0.62 -4.17 13.68
CA TYR A 23 1.14 -5.31 12.95
C TYR A 23 2.21 -4.90 11.95
N CYS A 24 3.14 -5.82 11.68
CA CYS A 24 4.12 -5.68 10.62
C CYS A 24 4.00 -6.91 9.71
N LEU A 25 3.35 -6.72 8.56
CA LEU A 25 3.19 -7.78 7.57
C LEU A 25 4.38 -7.81 6.63
N THR A 26 4.94 -9.00 6.44
CA THR A 26 5.95 -9.31 5.44
C THR A 26 5.37 -10.18 4.35
N SER A 27 5.87 -10.00 3.13
CA SER A 27 5.53 -10.85 1.97
C SER A 27 6.38 -12.12 1.90
N ASP A 28 7.21 -12.38 2.90
CA ASP A 28 7.99 -13.62 3.02
C ASP A 28 7.22 -14.63 3.88
N ALA A 29 6.65 -15.65 3.23
CA ALA A 29 5.83 -16.65 3.90
C ALA A 29 6.60 -17.50 4.93
N ALA A 30 7.93 -17.50 4.89
CA ALA A 30 8.76 -18.19 5.87
C ALA A 30 8.95 -17.40 7.18
N LYS A 31 8.52 -16.13 7.23
CA LYS A 31 8.69 -15.25 8.39
C LYS A 31 7.40 -15.08 9.17
N THR A 32 7.56 -14.98 10.49
CA THR A 32 6.47 -14.65 11.41
C THR A 32 6.13 -13.16 11.34
N ASN A 33 4.84 -12.85 11.23
CA ASN A 33 4.31 -11.49 11.29
C ASN A 33 3.75 -11.22 12.69
N PRO A 34 4.38 -10.35 13.49
CA PRO A 34 3.87 -10.04 14.83
C PRO A 34 2.58 -9.21 14.73
N LEU A 35 1.60 -9.58 15.55
CA LEU A 35 0.39 -8.81 15.84
C LEU A 35 0.39 -8.52 17.34
N LEU A 36 0.46 -7.24 17.69
CA LEU A 36 0.59 -6.77 19.07
C LEU A 36 -0.69 -6.03 19.47
N PHE A 37 -1.20 -6.33 20.66
CA PHE A 37 -2.39 -5.69 21.23
C PHE A 37 -2.00 -4.79 22.41
N GLY A 38 -2.63 -3.63 22.49
CA GLY A 38 -2.35 -2.61 23.51
C GLY A 38 -1.64 -1.38 22.94
N SER A 39 -1.49 -0.35 23.79
CA SER A 39 -0.73 0.86 23.49
C SER A 39 0.77 0.57 23.59
N GLY A 40 1.35 0.08 22.51
CA GLY A 40 2.80 0.19 22.31
C GLY A 40 3.17 1.65 22.04
N ASP A 41 4.40 2.04 22.36
CA ASP A 41 4.92 3.36 22.03
C ASP A 41 5.19 3.42 20.52
N LEU A 42 4.14 3.67 19.74
CA LEU A 42 4.21 3.86 18.28
C LEU A 42 4.61 5.30 17.93
N THR A 43 5.38 5.92 18.80
CA THR A 43 5.90 7.28 18.63
C THR A 43 7.38 7.16 18.28
N GLY A 44 7.74 7.51 17.04
CA GLY A 44 9.09 7.31 16.55
C GLY A 44 9.37 8.08 15.28
N ALA A 45 10.64 8.36 15.01
CA ALA A 45 11.05 9.05 13.80
C ALA A 45 10.59 8.26 12.55
N GLY A 46 9.78 8.88 11.71
CA GLY A 46 9.25 8.28 10.48
C GLY A 46 7.87 7.60 10.63
N VAL A 47 7.27 7.59 11.81
CA VAL A 47 5.86 7.22 11.97
C VAL A 47 4.99 8.39 11.48
N GLN A 48 4.03 8.07 10.63
CA GLN A 48 3.00 9.01 10.17
C GLN A 48 1.65 8.56 10.70
N SER A 49 0.73 9.49 10.89
CA SER A 49 -0.60 9.22 11.44
C SER A 49 -1.65 9.94 10.62
N THR A 50 -2.76 9.26 10.39
CA THR A 50 -3.95 9.81 9.75
C THR A 50 -5.15 9.57 10.67
N PRO A 51 -6.09 10.52 10.78
CA PRO A 51 -7.31 10.31 11.54
C PRO A 51 -8.14 9.15 10.97
N LEU A 52 -8.70 8.34 11.88
CA LEU A 52 -9.73 7.36 11.52
C LEU A 52 -11.07 8.08 11.33
N LEU A 53 -11.75 7.79 10.24
CA LEU A 53 -13.12 8.23 10.01
C LEU A 53 -14.06 7.42 10.92
N GLN A 54 -15.06 8.09 11.49
CA GLN A 54 -16.05 7.46 12.37
C GLN A 54 -16.91 6.48 11.57
N THR A 55 -16.53 5.20 11.59
CA THR A 55 -17.25 4.11 10.93
C THR A 55 -17.37 2.92 11.88
N SER A 56 -18.44 2.14 11.73
CA SER A 56 -18.89 1.19 12.77
C SER A 56 -18.12 -0.13 12.86
N THR A 57 -17.36 -0.50 11.82
CA THR A 57 -16.77 -1.86 11.72
C THR A 57 -15.37 -1.91 11.13
N TYR A 58 -15.02 -1.00 10.21
CA TYR A 58 -13.77 -1.01 9.46
C TYR A 58 -12.85 0.14 9.87
N TYR A 59 -11.54 -0.02 9.68
CA TYR A 59 -10.61 1.11 9.80
C TYR A 59 -10.58 1.88 8.50
N THR A 60 -11.45 2.90 8.48
CA THR A 60 -11.61 3.77 7.33
C THR A 60 -10.84 5.07 7.58
N VAL A 61 -10.09 5.55 6.60
CA VAL A 61 -9.37 6.84 6.66
C VAL A 61 -9.68 7.68 5.44
N ASN A 62 -9.41 8.99 5.51
CA ASN A 62 -9.57 9.88 4.37
C ASN A 62 -8.36 9.77 3.43
N LEU A 63 -8.59 9.29 2.20
CA LEU A 63 -7.60 9.37 1.12
C LEU A 63 -7.86 10.66 0.34
N GLU A 64 -6.92 11.60 0.41
CA GLU A 64 -7.07 12.93 -0.19
C GLU A 64 -6.76 12.88 -1.69
N SER A 65 -5.67 12.22 -2.06
CA SER A 65 -5.26 12.08 -3.45
C SER A 65 -4.32 10.88 -3.68
N ILE A 66 -4.17 10.50 -4.94
CA ILE A 66 -3.23 9.48 -5.38
C ILE A 66 -2.32 10.11 -6.42
N SER A 67 -1.01 10.11 -6.17
CA SER A 67 -0.01 10.55 -7.14
C SER A 67 0.64 9.35 -7.81
N ILE A 68 0.61 9.33 -9.14
CA ILE A 68 1.22 8.32 -10.00
C ILE A 68 2.16 9.04 -10.96
N GLY A 69 3.46 8.99 -10.66
CA GLY A 69 4.49 9.74 -11.38
C GLY A 69 4.14 11.23 -11.45
N ALA A 70 3.89 11.75 -12.65
CA ALA A 70 3.53 13.15 -12.88
C ALA A 70 2.02 13.46 -12.80
N ALA A 71 1.16 12.45 -12.62
CA ALA A 71 -0.29 12.62 -12.56
C ALA A 71 -0.80 12.48 -11.13
N THR A 72 -1.74 13.34 -10.73
CA THR A 72 -2.44 13.23 -9.44
C THR A 72 -3.94 13.09 -9.69
N THR A 73 -4.56 12.10 -9.06
CA THR A 73 -6.00 11.86 -9.10
C THR A 73 -6.61 12.22 -7.75
N ALA A 74 -7.87 12.65 -7.76
CA ALA A 74 -8.62 12.80 -6.51
C ALA A 74 -8.68 11.46 -5.77
N GLY A 75 -8.61 11.51 -4.45
CA GLY A 75 -8.83 10.36 -3.60
C GLY A 75 -10.32 10.02 -3.46
N THR A 76 -10.68 9.34 -2.39
CA THR A 76 -12.06 8.89 -2.15
C THR A 76 -12.92 9.91 -1.40
N GLY A 77 -12.32 11.00 -0.91
CA GLY A 77 -13.01 12.02 -0.12
C GLY A 77 -13.67 11.43 1.13
N SER A 78 -14.84 11.93 1.49
CA SER A 78 -15.57 11.50 2.70
C SER A 78 -16.00 10.03 2.70
N SER A 79 -15.98 9.35 1.56
CA SER A 79 -16.23 7.90 1.48
C SER A 79 -15.09 7.08 2.10
N GLY A 80 -13.89 7.64 2.15
CA GLY A 80 -12.71 7.05 2.75
C GLY A 80 -12.19 5.81 2.02
N ILE A 81 -11.14 5.22 2.57
CA ILE A 81 -10.54 3.95 2.13
C ILE A 81 -10.34 3.05 3.34
N ILE A 82 -10.55 1.74 3.15
CA ILE A 82 -10.44 0.75 4.22
C ILE A 82 -9.05 0.12 4.20
N PHE A 83 -8.40 0.06 5.35
CA PHE A 83 -7.24 -0.81 5.55
C PHE A 83 -7.71 -2.22 5.91
N ASP A 84 -7.45 -3.18 5.01
CA ASP A 84 -7.86 -4.56 5.17
C ASP A 84 -6.68 -5.52 5.00
N SER A 85 -6.30 -6.21 6.08
CA SER A 85 -5.28 -7.26 6.05
C SER A 85 -5.81 -8.58 5.48
N GLY A 86 -7.12 -8.72 5.28
CA GLY A 86 -7.76 -9.90 4.71
C GLY A 86 -7.78 -9.93 3.18
N THR A 87 -7.38 -8.85 2.52
CA THR A 87 -7.38 -8.71 1.07
C THR A 87 -5.96 -8.54 0.54
N THR A 88 -5.60 -9.32 -0.48
CA THR A 88 -4.24 -9.32 -1.07
C THR A 88 -3.93 -8.09 -1.92
N LEU A 89 -4.96 -7.47 -2.51
CA LEU A 89 -4.85 -6.38 -3.48
C LEU A 89 -5.52 -5.10 -2.98
N THR A 90 -5.04 -3.97 -3.47
CA THR A 90 -5.75 -2.69 -3.30
C THR A 90 -6.84 -2.58 -4.37
N PHE A 91 -8.08 -2.37 -3.93
CA PHE A 91 -9.21 -2.11 -4.81
C PHE A 91 -9.54 -0.61 -4.79
N LEU A 92 -9.60 0.01 -5.97
CA LEU A 92 -10.02 1.39 -6.14
C LEU A 92 -11.43 1.39 -6.72
N ALA A 93 -12.34 2.15 -6.10
CA ALA A 93 -13.65 2.38 -6.67
C ALA A 93 -13.56 3.35 -7.85
N GLU A 94 -14.51 3.28 -8.79
CA GLU A 94 -14.59 4.30 -9.84
C GLU A 94 -14.96 5.67 -9.26
N PRO A 95 -14.42 6.77 -9.81
CA PRO A 95 -13.57 6.86 -10.99
C PRO A 95 -12.05 6.71 -10.71
N ALA A 96 -11.65 6.47 -9.45
CA ALA A 96 -10.23 6.46 -9.07
C ALA A 96 -9.43 5.34 -9.76
N TYR A 97 -10.04 4.16 -9.96
CA TYR A 97 -9.40 3.07 -10.71
C TYR A 97 -9.10 3.48 -12.16
N THR A 98 -10.10 3.97 -12.89
CA THR A 98 -9.92 4.38 -14.30
C THR A 98 -8.86 5.46 -14.45
N LEU A 99 -8.84 6.46 -13.57
CA LEU A 99 -7.85 7.54 -13.60
C LEU A 99 -6.45 7.02 -13.27
N ALA A 100 -6.31 6.16 -12.26
CA ALA A 100 -5.04 5.55 -11.89
C ALA A 100 -4.48 4.69 -13.03
N LYS A 101 -5.33 3.87 -13.65
CA LYS A 101 -4.99 3.03 -14.81
C LYS A 101 -4.48 3.87 -15.98
N ALA A 102 -5.19 4.95 -16.32
CA ALA A 102 -4.80 5.86 -17.39
C ALA A 102 -3.44 6.53 -17.11
N ALA A 103 -3.20 6.96 -15.86
CA ALA A 103 -1.94 7.55 -15.44
C ALA A 103 -0.75 6.59 -15.51
N VAL A 104 -0.96 5.31 -15.17
CA VAL A 104 0.07 4.27 -15.34
C VAL A 104 0.36 4.07 -16.82
N LEU A 105 -0.66 3.80 -17.63
CA LEU A 105 -0.51 3.51 -19.05
C LEU A 105 0.19 4.63 -19.83
N SER A 106 -0.16 5.89 -19.56
CA SER A 106 0.46 7.04 -20.24
C SER A 106 1.95 7.19 -19.95
N GLN A 107 2.40 6.77 -18.77
CA GLN A 107 3.78 6.88 -18.32
C GLN A 107 4.59 5.59 -18.53
N THR A 108 3.96 4.52 -19.00
CA THR A 108 4.60 3.25 -19.35
C THR A 108 4.44 2.90 -20.83
N ALA A 109 4.20 3.90 -21.68
CA ALA A 109 3.99 3.69 -23.12
C ALA A 109 5.18 3.03 -23.84
N ASN A 110 6.38 3.11 -23.25
CA ASN A 110 7.59 2.46 -23.76
C ASN A 110 7.77 1.01 -23.28
N LEU A 111 6.88 0.50 -22.42
CA LEU A 111 6.94 -0.87 -21.92
C LEU A 111 6.10 -1.80 -22.81
N THR A 112 6.60 -3.01 -23.03
CA THR A 112 5.85 -4.05 -23.74
C THR A 112 4.75 -4.61 -22.84
N MET A 113 3.49 -4.50 -23.28
CA MET A 113 2.37 -5.14 -22.62
C MET A 113 2.48 -6.66 -22.70
N ALA A 114 2.14 -7.33 -21.60
CA ALA A 114 1.96 -8.78 -21.54
C ALA A 114 0.46 -9.10 -21.62
N PRO A 115 0.08 -10.32 -22.00
CA PRO A 115 -1.32 -10.76 -21.92
C PRO A 115 -1.90 -10.57 -20.52
N SER A 116 -3.21 -10.28 -20.46
CA SER A 116 -3.94 -10.28 -19.20
C SER A 116 -3.85 -11.66 -18.54
N ARG A 117 -3.81 -11.66 -17.21
CA ARG A 117 -3.62 -12.88 -16.42
C ARG A 117 -4.37 -12.72 -15.11
N ASP A 118 -4.99 -13.78 -14.59
CA ASP A 118 -5.58 -13.82 -13.25
C ASP A 118 -6.57 -12.66 -12.95
N GLY A 119 -7.27 -12.17 -13.98
CA GLY A 119 -8.22 -11.04 -13.87
C GLY A 119 -7.58 -9.64 -13.94
N TYR A 120 -6.26 -9.54 -14.07
CA TYR A 120 -5.54 -8.28 -14.24
C TYR A 120 -5.61 -7.78 -15.69
N GLU A 121 -6.04 -6.53 -15.86
CA GLU A 121 -6.22 -5.90 -17.17
C GLU A 121 -4.91 -5.29 -17.72
N VAL A 122 -3.99 -4.88 -16.85
CA VAL A 122 -2.77 -4.17 -17.22
C VAL A 122 -1.53 -4.93 -16.75
N CYS A 123 -0.89 -5.62 -17.70
CA CYS A 123 0.29 -6.43 -17.45
C CYS A 123 1.45 -5.96 -18.34
N PHE A 124 2.69 -6.00 -17.83
CA PHE A 124 3.88 -5.63 -18.59
C PHE A 124 4.98 -6.68 -18.49
N GLN A 125 5.78 -6.79 -19.54
CA GLN A 125 7.09 -7.45 -19.48
C GLN A 125 8.04 -6.60 -18.63
N THR A 126 8.76 -7.22 -17.69
CA THR A 126 9.44 -6.50 -16.60
C THR A 126 10.94 -6.36 -16.74
N SER A 127 11.55 -7.00 -17.75
CA SER A 127 12.98 -6.94 -17.98
C SER A 127 13.42 -5.50 -18.25
N GLY A 128 14.01 -4.85 -17.25
CA GLY A 128 14.43 -3.44 -17.32
C GLY A 128 13.29 -2.42 -17.20
N ALA A 129 12.07 -2.85 -16.89
CA ALA A 129 10.91 -1.95 -16.79
C ALA A 129 11.03 -0.99 -15.60
N VAL A 130 10.85 0.29 -15.88
CA VAL A 130 10.72 1.37 -14.89
C VAL A 130 9.25 1.75 -14.81
N PHE A 131 8.67 1.68 -13.62
CA PHE A 131 7.28 2.06 -13.37
C PHE A 131 7.23 3.42 -12.67
N PRO A 132 6.17 4.22 -12.89
CA PRO A 132 5.98 5.45 -12.14
C PRO A 132 5.88 5.16 -10.63
N SER A 133 6.44 6.04 -9.81
CA SER A 133 6.22 6.01 -8.37
C SER A 133 4.74 6.23 -8.07
N MET A 134 4.23 5.55 -7.04
CA MET A 134 2.86 5.71 -6.59
C MET A 134 2.87 6.15 -5.14
N VAL A 135 2.10 7.20 -4.81
CA VAL A 135 1.96 7.73 -3.46
C VAL A 135 0.48 7.90 -3.16
N LEU A 136 0.05 7.38 -2.01
CA LEU A 136 -1.27 7.61 -1.43
C LEU A 136 -1.13 8.72 -0.39
N HIS A 137 -1.84 9.82 -0.59
CA HIS A 137 -1.81 10.98 0.28
C HIS A 137 -3.01 10.94 1.23
N PHE A 138 -2.72 10.89 2.52
CA PHE A 138 -3.70 10.92 3.61
C PHE A 138 -3.54 12.22 4.41
N ASP A 139 -4.55 12.54 5.19
CA ASP A 139 -4.48 13.64 6.14
C ASP A 139 -3.35 13.39 7.16
N GLY A 140 -2.28 14.20 7.06
CA GLY A 140 -1.11 14.11 7.93
C GLY A 140 -0.06 13.06 7.53
N GLY A 141 -0.19 12.38 6.39
CA GLY A 141 0.87 11.49 5.92
C GLY A 141 0.74 10.83 4.55
N ASP A 142 1.89 10.40 4.03
CA ASP A 142 2.06 9.77 2.73
C ASP A 142 2.51 8.32 2.84
N ILE A 143 1.85 7.44 2.08
CA ILE A 143 2.29 6.05 1.87
C ILE A 143 2.87 5.91 0.47
N TRP A 144 4.14 5.52 0.41
CA TRP A 144 4.88 5.29 -0.84
C TRP A 144 4.78 3.83 -1.26
N ILE A 145 4.22 3.57 -2.44
CA ILE A 145 4.13 2.22 -3.03
C ILE A 145 5.33 2.04 -3.98
N CYS A 146 6.40 1.45 -3.45
CA CYS A 146 7.61 1.17 -4.22
C CYS A 146 7.64 -0.28 -4.72
N ARG A 147 8.24 -0.51 -5.90
CA ARG A 147 8.55 -1.87 -6.37
C ARG A 147 9.57 -2.52 -5.43
N ARG A 148 9.25 -3.72 -4.93
CA ARG A 148 10.20 -4.54 -4.17
C ARG A 148 11.36 -4.94 -5.09
N ARG A 149 12.59 -4.66 -4.69
CA ARG A 149 13.78 -5.25 -5.30
C ARG A 149 14.10 -6.53 -4.53
N THR A 150 14.01 -7.69 -5.18
CA THR A 150 14.51 -8.95 -4.62
C THR A 150 16.02 -8.92 -4.64
N THR A 151 16.64 -8.31 -3.62
CA THR A 151 18.09 -8.40 -3.41
C THR A 151 18.34 -8.87 -1.99
N SER A 152 18.84 -10.11 -1.88
CA SER A 152 19.59 -10.56 -0.71
C SER A 152 20.83 -9.67 -0.56
N GLY A 153 20.77 -8.67 0.31
CA GLY A 153 21.89 -7.75 0.49
C GLY A 153 21.64 -6.75 1.60
N ARG A 154 22.37 -6.97 2.71
CA ARG A 154 22.61 -6.11 3.89
C ARG A 154 21.99 -4.70 3.86
N TRP A 155 21.14 -4.44 4.86
CA TRP A 155 20.59 -3.12 5.18
C TRP A 155 21.73 -2.12 5.46
N THR A 156 21.81 -1.04 4.66
CA THR A 156 22.44 0.21 5.08
C THR A 156 21.37 1.30 5.10
N THR A 157 21.40 2.12 6.14
CA THR A 157 20.38 3.08 6.55
C THR A 157 19.90 4.03 5.42
N PRO A 158 18.62 4.47 5.46
CA PRO A 158 18.07 5.41 4.49
C PRO A 158 18.76 6.79 4.57
N SER A 159 18.96 7.44 3.41
CA SER A 159 19.50 8.80 3.34
C SER A 159 18.42 9.89 3.18
N ALA A 160 17.12 9.56 3.17
CA ALA A 160 16.03 10.54 3.17
C ALA A 160 14.68 9.89 3.55
N PRO A 161 13.82 10.58 4.34
CA PRO A 161 12.40 10.24 4.46
C PRO A 161 11.68 10.46 3.12
N GLY A 162 10.75 9.59 2.74
CA GLY A 162 9.83 9.86 1.63
C GLY A 162 10.41 9.80 0.21
N SER A 163 11.29 8.84 -0.11
CA SER A 163 11.62 8.59 -1.52
C SER A 163 11.83 7.10 -1.82
N CYS A 164 11.29 6.63 -2.95
CA CYS A 164 11.63 5.32 -3.51
C CYS A 164 13.05 5.33 -4.12
N ARG A 165 14.10 5.66 -3.35
CA ARG A 165 15.49 5.56 -3.83
C ARG A 165 16.06 4.17 -3.55
N SER A 166 16.53 3.51 -4.61
CA SER A 166 17.43 2.35 -4.51
C SER A 166 18.82 2.73 -5.02
N ARG A 167 19.89 2.28 -4.33
CA ARG A 167 21.22 2.20 -4.94
C ARG A 167 21.22 1.04 -5.97
N ARG A 168 21.98 1.17 -7.07
CA ARG A 168 22.13 0.20 -8.18
C ARG A 168 22.44 -1.21 -7.63
N ALA A 169 22.02 -2.37 -8.17
CA ALA A 169 22.16 -2.85 -9.56
C ALA A 169 21.34 -4.15 -9.88
N CYS A 170 21.39 -4.52 -11.18
CA CYS A 170 21.17 -5.78 -11.94
C CYS A 170 19.87 -6.63 -11.90
N PRO A 171 19.55 -7.33 -13.02
CA PRO A 171 18.19 -7.75 -13.38
C PRO A 171 17.89 -9.22 -13.05
N LEU A 172 16.65 -9.50 -12.64
CA LEU A 172 16.06 -10.83 -12.70
C LEU A 172 14.67 -10.71 -13.34
N SER A 173 14.39 -11.65 -14.24
CA SER A 173 13.22 -11.74 -15.11
C SER A 173 12.00 -12.27 -14.35
N GLU A 174 11.07 -11.41 -13.97
CA GLU A 174 9.77 -11.85 -13.42
C GLU A 174 8.68 -10.87 -13.81
N THR A 175 7.76 -11.30 -14.69
CA THR A 175 6.58 -10.54 -15.13
C THR A 175 5.80 -10.01 -13.92
N SER A 176 5.42 -8.73 -13.94
CA SER A 176 4.69 -8.08 -12.85
C SER A 176 3.35 -7.65 -13.41
N CYS A 177 2.28 -8.18 -12.82
CA CYS A 177 0.92 -7.72 -13.03
C CYS A 177 0.62 -6.69 -11.94
N LYS A 178 -0.06 -5.59 -12.27
CA LYS A 178 -0.55 -4.60 -11.30
C LYS A 178 -2.04 -4.40 -11.50
#